data_AF-D6GWK0-F1
#
_entry.id   AF-D6GWK0-F1
#
_cell.length_a   1.000
_cell.length_b   1.000
_cell.length_c   1.000
_cell.angle_alpha   90.00
_cell.angle_beta   90.00
_cell.angle_gamma   90.00
#
_symmetry.space_group_name_H-M   'P 1'
#
loop_
_entity.id
_entity.type
_entity.pdbx_description
1 polymer ?
#
loop_
_entity_poly.entity_id
_entity_poly.type
_entity_poly.pdbx_seq_one_letter_code
_entity_poly.pdbx_strand_id
1 'polypeptide(L)'
;MEGLKTGLNSFDQLTGGLDYRKTYLLLGDKDSGKENFIYKLVQSSLVSKNAIAYILTSKSYSDLINEFNTRGIPINQYLENNFKILDDYSRINSPSMTDNKYAKILNGPVDLTGLSVALSSVNSDFIKDAKPVINIIDNLSNLLSLQHSGACIAVSTESIVVTPESFAFPHINCRNL
;
A
#
# COMPACT_ATOMS: atom_id res chain seq x y z
N MET A 1 7.18 20.37 -7.14
CA MET A 1 5.92 19.65 -6.90
C MET A 1 5.82 19.48 -5.40
N GLU A 2 4.71 19.87 -4.76
CA GLU A 2 4.57 19.61 -3.31
C GLU A 2 4.52 18.11 -3.05
N GLY A 3 5.15 17.66 -1.96
CA GLY A 3 5.13 16.26 -1.55
C GLY A 3 3.75 15.83 -1.03
N LEU A 4 3.49 14.53 -1.07
CA LEU A 4 2.34 13.89 -0.46
C LEU A 4 2.35 14.15 1.06
N LYS A 5 1.33 14.82 1.57
CA LYS A 5 1.22 15.13 3.01
C LYS A 5 0.87 13.87 3.80
N THR A 6 1.67 13.59 4.81
CA THR A 6 1.50 12.43 5.71
C THR A 6 0.38 12.63 6.72
N GLY A 7 -0.06 13.87 6.96
CA GLY A 7 -1.00 14.21 8.02
C GLY A 7 -0.35 14.30 9.40
N LEU A 8 0.98 14.17 9.47
CA LEU A 8 1.79 14.46 10.64
C LEU A 8 2.44 15.83 10.45
N ASN A 9 1.82 16.87 10.99
CA ASN A 9 2.21 18.27 10.75
C ASN A 9 3.70 18.53 10.96
N SER A 10 4.30 18.00 12.03
CA SER A 10 5.73 18.20 12.32
C SER A 10 6.65 17.55 11.28
N PHE A 11 6.27 16.38 10.76
CA PHE A 11 7.01 15.72 9.68
C PHE A 11 6.84 16.48 8.37
N ASP A 12 5.61 16.82 8.00
CA ASP A 12 5.30 17.50 6.74
C ASP A 12 5.93 18.91 6.68
N GLN A 13 6.04 19.62 7.80
CA GLN A 13 6.74 20.91 7.89
C GLN A 13 8.25 20.76 7.73
N LEU A 14 8.83 19.68 8.27
CA LEU A 14 10.27 19.43 8.23
C LEU A 14 10.74 18.94 6.86
N THR A 15 9.97 18.05 6.23
CA THR A 15 10.38 17.36 4.98
C THR A 15 9.68 17.88 3.74
N GLY A 16 8.58 18.63 3.89
CA GLY A 16 7.67 18.97 2.80
C GLY A 16 6.64 17.89 2.46
N GLY A 17 6.70 16.72 3.14
CA GLY A 17 5.90 15.53 2.88
C GLY A 17 6.75 14.37 2.32
N LEU A 18 6.10 13.42 1.65
CA LEU A 18 6.73 12.33 0.91
C LEU A 18 6.77 12.69 -0.59
N ASP A 19 7.95 12.72 -1.19
CA ASP A 19 8.09 12.83 -2.64
C ASP A 19 7.42 11.66 -3.35
N TYR A 20 6.80 11.96 -4.49
CA TYR A 20 6.21 10.98 -5.40
C TYR A 20 7.28 10.18 -6.17
N ARG A 21 6.91 8.99 -6.65
CA ARG A 21 7.80 8.06 -7.38
C ARG A 21 8.98 7.59 -6.54
N LYS A 22 8.75 7.47 -5.24
CA LYS A 22 9.72 7.00 -4.27
C LYS A 22 9.13 5.86 -3.45
N THR A 23 10.02 4.97 -3.05
CA THR A 23 9.75 3.94 -2.05
C THR A 23 10.37 4.35 -0.74
N TYR A 24 9.56 4.34 0.31
CA TYR A 24 9.94 4.60 1.69
C TYR A 24 9.86 3.30 2.48
N LEU A 25 10.87 3.09 3.31
CA LEU A 25 10.93 1.97 4.23
C LEU A 25 10.75 2.48 5.64
N LEU A 26 9.68 2.04 6.30
CA LEU A 26 9.39 2.40 7.68
C LEU A 26 9.83 1.25 8.58
N LEU A 27 10.95 1.48 9.26
CA LEU A 27 11.60 0.52 10.14
C LEU A 27 11.38 0.89 11.62
N GLY A 28 11.29 -0.13 12.46
CA GLY A 28 11.25 0.05 13.91
C GLY A 28 10.77 -1.22 14.61
N ASP A 29 10.91 -1.23 15.93
CA ASP A 29 10.42 -2.32 16.77
C ASP A 29 8.89 -2.34 16.84
N LYS A 30 8.34 -3.39 17.46
CA LYS A 30 6.91 -3.42 17.79
C LYS A 30 6.55 -2.17 18.63
N ASP A 31 5.36 -1.61 18.40
CA ASP A 31 4.85 -0.45 19.11
C ASP A 31 5.63 0.87 18.91
N SER A 32 6.57 0.93 17.95
CA SER A 32 7.34 2.13 17.63
C SER A 32 6.54 3.23 16.89
N GLY A 33 5.21 3.07 16.77
CA GLY A 33 4.32 4.03 16.11
C GLY A 33 4.21 3.92 14.59
N LYS A 34 4.80 2.88 13.96
CA LYS A 34 4.73 2.70 12.49
C LYS A 34 3.30 2.62 11.97
N GLU A 35 2.47 1.85 12.66
CA GLU A 35 1.05 1.73 12.32
C GLU A 35 0.34 3.09 12.39
N ASN A 36 0.60 3.86 13.45
CA ASN A 36 0.03 5.21 13.60
C ASN A 36 0.44 6.13 12.45
N PHE A 37 1.70 6.06 12.01
CA PHE A 37 2.18 6.79 10.83
C PHE A 37 1.39 6.38 9.58
N ILE A 38 1.25 5.08 9.32
CA ILE A 38 0.52 4.57 8.15
C ILE A 38 -0.95 4.98 8.18
N TYR A 39 -1.63 4.88 9.32
CA TYR A 39 -3.04 5.28 9.41
C TYR A 39 -3.23 6.78 9.20
N LYS A 40 -2.30 7.62 9.69
CA LYS A 40 -2.32 9.07 9.40
C LYS A 40 -2.09 9.35 7.92
N LEU A 41 -1.12 8.65 7.31
CA LEU A 41 -0.85 8.76 5.89
C LEU A 41 -2.07 8.34 5.05
N VAL A 42 -2.71 7.22 5.38
CA VAL A 42 -3.94 6.74 4.71
C VAL A 42 -5.05 7.78 4.84
N GLN A 43 -5.31 8.27 6.05
CA GLN A 43 -6.35 9.26 6.29
C GLN A 43 -6.11 10.54 5.47
N SER A 44 -4.89 11.10 5.54
CA SER A 44 -4.49 12.29 4.80
C SER A 44 -4.63 12.11 3.28
N SER A 45 -4.20 10.95 2.79
CA SER A 45 -4.22 10.61 1.36
C SER A 45 -5.64 10.48 0.81
N LEU A 46 -6.54 9.84 1.57
CA LEU A 46 -7.94 9.69 1.19
C LEU A 46 -8.70 11.02 1.20
N VAL A 47 -8.43 11.90 2.18
CA VAL A 47 -8.95 13.28 2.21
C VAL A 47 -8.48 14.06 0.98
N SER A 48 -7.23 13.84 0.56
CA SER A 48 -6.64 14.44 -0.63
C SER A 48 -7.05 13.75 -1.94
N LYS A 49 -7.98 12.80 -1.90
CA LYS A 49 -8.50 12.03 -3.04
C LYS A 49 -7.44 11.18 -3.78
N ASN A 50 -6.31 10.89 -3.15
CA ASN A 50 -5.37 9.91 -3.68
C ASN A 50 -5.98 8.50 -3.63
N ALA A 51 -5.53 7.63 -4.51
CA ALA A 51 -5.87 6.22 -4.48
C ALA A 51 -4.83 5.44 -3.66
N ILE A 52 -5.27 4.36 -3.03
CA ILE A 52 -4.44 3.50 -2.19
C ILE A 52 -4.66 2.06 -2.59
N ALA A 53 -3.56 1.37 -2.92
CA ALA A 53 -3.50 -0.08 -2.96
C ALA A 53 -2.85 -0.56 -1.65
N TYR A 54 -3.61 -1.28 -0.82
CA TYR A 54 -3.15 -1.75 0.48
C TYR A 54 -2.95 -3.27 0.44
N ILE A 55 -1.71 -3.71 0.58
CA ILE A 55 -1.30 -5.11 0.53
C ILE A 55 -1.16 -5.61 1.97
N LEU A 56 -1.97 -6.61 2.32
CA LEU A 56 -1.99 -7.23 3.63
C LEU A 56 -1.26 -8.56 3.61
N THR A 57 -0.28 -8.73 4.49
CA THR A 57 0.50 -9.97 4.61
C THR A 57 0.50 -10.53 6.04
N SER A 58 -0.11 -9.82 7.00
CA SER A 58 -0.04 -10.12 8.43
C SER A 58 -1.41 -10.25 9.12
N LYS A 59 -2.49 -9.81 8.46
CA LYS A 59 -3.86 -9.81 8.98
C LYS A 59 -4.88 -9.87 7.86
N SER A 60 -6.10 -10.25 8.19
CA SER A 60 -7.20 -10.31 7.22
C SER A 60 -7.70 -8.92 6.83
N TYR A 61 -8.36 -8.81 5.67
CA TYR A 61 -9.02 -7.56 5.30
C TYR A 61 -10.05 -7.11 6.34
N SER A 62 -10.80 -8.03 6.97
CA SER A 62 -11.80 -7.68 7.97
C SER A 62 -11.17 -7.05 9.21
N ASP A 63 -10.00 -7.55 9.63
CA ASP A 63 -9.25 -6.97 10.74
C ASP A 63 -8.78 -5.55 10.41
N LEU A 64 -8.23 -5.34 9.20
CA LEU A 64 -7.83 -4.00 8.74
C LEU A 64 -9.01 -3.02 8.76
N ILE A 65 -10.18 -3.41 8.25
CA ILE A 65 -11.37 -2.56 8.24
C ILE A 65 -11.81 -2.22 9.67
N ASN A 66 -11.80 -3.20 10.58
CA ASN A 66 -12.10 -2.98 11.99
C ASN A 66 -11.11 -2.02 12.65
N GLU A 67 -9.81 -2.14 12.38
CA GLU A 67 -8.79 -1.21 12.87
C GLU A 67 -9.01 0.22 12.37
N PHE A 68 -9.33 0.42 11.09
CA PHE A 68 -9.65 1.76 10.58
C PHE A 68 -10.88 2.36 11.28
N ASN A 69 -11.95 1.57 11.42
CA ASN A 69 -13.19 2.03 12.03
C ASN A 69 -13.00 2.39 13.52
N THR A 70 -12.28 1.55 14.27
CA THR A 70 -11.97 1.82 15.70
C THR A 70 -11.10 3.06 15.90
N ARG A 71 -10.31 3.44 14.89
CA ARG A 71 -9.49 4.65 14.87
C ARG A 71 -10.23 5.88 14.30
N GLY A 72 -11.52 5.75 14.00
CA GLY A 72 -12.35 6.83 13.47
C GLY A 72 -12.02 7.22 12.03
N ILE A 73 -11.41 6.31 11.26
CA ILE A 73 -11.14 6.50 9.84
C ILE A 73 -12.28 5.83 9.06
N PRO A 74 -13.18 6.60 8.40
CA PRO A 74 -14.36 6.06 7.73
C PRO A 74 -13.98 5.40 6.40
N ILE A 75 -13.22 4.30 6.44
CA ILE A 75 -12.62 3.68 5.26
C ILE A 75 -13.67 3.19 4.26
N ASN A 76 -14.83 2.77 4.76
CA ASN A 76 -15.91 2.15 3.98
C ASN A 76 -16.36 2.99 2.77
N GLN A 77 -16.37 4.33 2.89
CA GLN A 77 -16.79 5.21 1.80
C GLN A 77 -15.75 5.33 0.66
N TYR A 78 -14.51 4.92 0.93
CA TYR A 78 -13.41 4.97 -0.04
C TYR A 78 -13.14 3.63 -0.71
N LEU A 79 -13.71 2.54 -0.18
CA LEU A 79 -13.62 1.22 -0.79
C LEU A 79 -14.12 1.26 -2.25
N GLU A 80 -13.53 0.41 -3.09
CA GLU A 80 -13.75 0.32 -4.56
C GLU A 80 -13.17 1.49 -5.36
N ASN A 81 -13.33 2.73 -4.89
CA ASN A 81 -12.98 3.93 -5.65
C ASN A 81 -11.57 4.44 -5.40
N ASN A 82 -11.17 4.53 -4.14
CA ASN A 82 -9.92 5.15 -3.70
C ASN A 82 -9.10 4.26 -2.79
N PHE A 83 -9.64 3.10 -2.39
CA PHE A 83 -8.96 2.14 -1.54
C PHE A 83 -9.28 0.73 -2.02
N LYS A 84 -8.25 0.01 -2.47
CA LYS A 84 -8.34 -1.39 -2.90
C LYS A 84 -7.39 -2.24 -2.06
N ILE A 85 -7.86 -3.40 -1.61
CA ILE A 85 -7.11 -4.30 -0.73
C ILE A 85 -6.66 -5.52 -1.53
N LEU A 86 -5.38 -5.85 -1.40
CA LEU A 86 -4.81 -7.14 -1.81
C LEU A 86 -4.51 -7.93 -0.54
N ASP A 87 -5.30 -8.96 -0.26
CA ASP A 87 -5.19 -9.77 0.95
C ASP A 87 -4.40 -11.04 0.65
N ASP A 88 -3.13 -11.01 1.05
CA ASP A 88 -2.17 -12.10 0.91
C ASP A 88 -2.01 -12.93 2.19
N TYR A 89 -2.92 -12.75 3.15
CA TYR A 89 -2.88 -13.41 4.45
C TYR A 89 -4.04 -14.40 4.64
N SER A 90 -5.25 -14.02 4.22
CA SER A 90 -6.47 -14.75 4.54
C SER A 90 -6.50 -16.18 4.01
N ARG A 91 -6.01 -16.42 2.78
CA ARG A 91 -6.01 -17.77 2.18
C ARG A 91 -5.07 -18.75 2.88
N ILE A 92 -3.99 -18.25 3.49
CA ILE A 92 -3.06 -19.08 4.29
C ILE A 92 -3.79 -19.68 5.50
N ASN A 93 -4.64 -18.89 6.14
CA ASN A 93 -5.36 -19.28 7.36
C ASN A 93 -6.72 -19.90 7.08
N SER A 94 -7.26 -19.72 5.87
CA SER A 94 -8.55 -20.26 5.44
C SER A 94 -8.52 -20.51 3.92
N PRO A 95 -8.14 -21.72 3.49
CA PRO A 95 -7.93 -22.04 2.07
C PRO A 95 -9.15 -21.85 1.17
N SER A 96 -10.36 -21.85 1.74
CA SER A 96 -11.62 -21.59 1.03
C SER A 96 -11.90 -20.10 0.79
N MET A 97 -11.06 -19.18 1.28
CA MET A 97 -11.26 -17.74 1.09
C MET A 97 -11.12 -17.33 -0.37
N THR A 98 -12.17 -16.69 -0.87
CA THR A 98 -12.26 -16.16 -2.24
C THR A 98 -12.35 -14.64 -2.23
N ASP A 99 -12.08 -14.04 -3.39
CA ASP A 99 -12.29 -12.62 -3.64
C ASP A 99 -13.66 -12.15 -3.14
N ASN A 100 -13.69 -10.92 -2.65
CA ASN A 100 -14.93 -10.23 -2.30
C ASN A 100 -14.95 -8.84 -2.93
N LYS A 101 -16.03 -8.09 -2.68
CA LYS A 101 -16.26 -6.76 -3.26
C LYS A 101 -15.12 -5.77 -2.96
N TYR A 102 -14.46 -5.90 -1.80
CA TYR A 102 -13.53 -4.93 -1.25
C TYR A 102 -12.07 -5.39 -1.24
N ALA A 103 -11.85 -6.71 -1.29
CA ALA A 103 -10.52 -7.31 -1.24
C ALA A 103 -10.37 -8.44 -2.26
N LYS A 104 -9.24 -8.42 -2.97
CA LYS A 104 -8.79 -9.53 -3.79
C LYS A 104 -7.95 -10.47 -2.93
N ILE A 105 -8.31 -11.75 -2.87
CA ILE A 105 -7.63 -12.74 -2.04
C ILE A 105 -6.56 -13.45 -2.87
N LEU A 106 -5.32 -13.32 -2.43
CA LEU A 106 -4.14 -13.87 -3.10
C LEU A 106 -3.79 -15.27 -2.56
N ASN A 107 -2.80 -15.91 -3.20
CA ASN A 107 -2.37 -17.27 -2.88
C ASN A 107 -1.37 -17.37 -1.72
N GLY A 108 -1.01 -16.23 -1.10
CA GLY A 108 -0.03 -16.16 -0.04
C GLY A 108 1.35 -15.67 -0.51
N PRO A 109 2.27 -15.37 0.43
CA PRO A 109 3.50 -14.61 0.23
C PRO A 109 4.53 -15.29 -0.67
N VAL A 110 4.36 -16.58 -0.96
CA VAL A 110 5.19 -17.32 -1.92
C VAL A 110 4.83 -17.02 -3.37
N ASP A 111 3.61 -16.55 -3.65
CA ASP A 111 3.13 -16.21 -4.99
C ASP A 111 3.37 -14.72 -5.31
N LEU A 112 4.65 -14.34 -5.37
CA LEU A 112 5.05 -12.96 -5.71
C LEU A 112 4.61 -12.56 -7.12
N THR A 113 4.51 -13.52 -8.04
CA THR A 113 3.98 -13.29 -9.40
C THR A 113 2.51 -12.90 -9.34
N GLY A 114 1.69 -13.65 -8.60
CA GLY A 114 0.28 -13.36 -8.39
C GLY A 114 0.06 -12.00 -7.73
N LEU A 115 0.86 -11.67 -6.70
CA LEU A 115 0.86 -10.35 -6.07
C LEU A 115 1.20 -9.24 -7.07
N SER A 116 2.28 -9.40 -7.85
CA SER A 116 2.71 -8.41 -8.84
C SER A 116 1.64 -8.17 -9.92
N VAL A 117 1.00 -9.23 -10.42
CA VAL A 117 -0.08 -9.13 -11.40
C VAL A 117 -1.30 -8.43 -10.80
N ALA A 118 -1.67 -8.79 -9.57
CA ALA A 118 -2.79 -8.17 -8.87
C ALA A 118 -2.55 -6.67 -8.60
N LEU A 119 -1.36 -6.31 -8.15
CA LEU A 119 -0.98 -4.91 -7.91
C LEU A 119 -0.98 -4.09 -9.19
N SER A 120 -0.39 -4.61 -10.27
CA SER A 120 -0.39 -3.96 -11.57
C SER A 120 -1.83 -3.71 -12.08
N SER A 121 -2.72 -4.69 -11.91
CA SER A 121 -4.14 -4.54 -12.26
C SER A 121 -4.82 -3.44 -11.43
N VAL A 122 -4.60 -3.41 -10.11
CA VAL A 122 -5.17 -2.39 -9.21
C VAL A 122 -4.68 -0.99 -9.58
N ASN A 123 -3.37 -0.84 -9.81
CA ASN A 123 -2.79 0.45 -10.18
C ASN A 123 -3.29 0.91 -11.54
N SER A 124 -3.40 -0.01 -12.51
CA SER A 124 -3.94 0.31 -13.83
C SER A 124 -5.36 0.86 -13.76
N ASP A 125 -6.20 0.36 -12.86
CA ASP A 125 -7.55 0.89 -12.67
C ASP A 125 -7.54 2.30 -12.09
N PHE A 126 -6.72 2.56 -11.08
CA PHE A 126 -6.59 3.91 -10.51
C PHE A 126 -5.96 4.91 -11.48
N ILE A 127 -5.06 4.44 -12.34
CA ILE A 127 -4.39 5.27 -13.33
C ILE A 127 -5.36 5.73 -14.43
N LYS A 128 -6.30 4.88 -14.83
CA LYS A 128 -7.38 5.27 -15.77
C LYS A 128 -8.21 6.44 -15.23
N ASP A 129 -8.36 6.53 -13.91
CA ASP A 129 -9.09 7.60 -13.23
C ASP A 129 -8.21 8.83 -12.92
N ALA A 130 -6.97 8.87 -13.44
CA ALA A 130 -5.99 9.95 -13.21
C ALA A 130 -5.71 10.24 -11.72
N LYS A 131 -5.82 9.23 -10.84
CA LYS A 131 -5.54 9.37 -9.41
C LYS A 131 -4.07 9.07 -9.11
N PRO A 132 -3.35 9.91 -8.33
CA PRO A 132 -2.08 9.51 -7.75
C PRO A 132 -2.29 8.27 -6.87
N VAL A 133 -1.39 7.29 -6.96
CA VAL A 133 -1.54 5.98 -6.30
C VAL A 133 -0.48 5.83 -5.22
N ILE A 134 -0.89 5.34 -4.06
CA ILE A 134 0.02 4.98 -2.97
C ILE A 134 -0.14 3.49 -2.73
N ASN A 135 0.97 2.76 -2.88
CA ASN A 135 1.05 1.34 -2.58
C ASN A 135 1.61 1.17 -1.16
N ILE A 136 0.90 0.45 -0.30
CA ILE A 136 1.32 0.18 1.08
C ILE A 136 1.42 -1.33 1.27
N ILE A 137 2.59 -1.82 1.67
CA ILE A 137 2.81 -3.23 2.01
C ILE A 137 2.96 -3.35 3.52
N ASP A 138 1.94 -3.93 4.16
CA ASP A 138 1.85 -4.13 5.60
C ASP A 138 1.70 -5.64 5.89
N ASN A 139 2.77 -6.36 6.23
CA ASN A 139 4.14 -5.94 6.55
C ASN A 139 5.15 -6.62 5.59
N LEU A 140 6.12 -5.87 5.04
CA LEU A 140 7.09 -6.38 4.05
C LEU A 140 7.94 -7.52 4.62
N SER A 141 8.20 -7.55 5.92
CA SER A 141 8.96 -8.63 6.58
C SER A 141 8.40 -10.02 6.26
N ASN A 142 7.08 -10.15 6.11
CA ASN A 142 6.43 -11.44 5.83
C ASN A 142 6.67 -11.91 4.39
N LEU A 143 6.78 -10.99 3.42
CA LEU A 143 7.14 -11.34 2.04
C LEU A 143 8.60 -11.76 1.92
N LEU A 144 9.47 -11.12 2.71
CA LEU A 144 10.90 -11.38 2.70
C LEU A 144 11.30 -12.55 3.61
N SER A 145 10.33 -13.21 4.27
CA SER A 145 10.59 -14.26 5.27
C SER A 145 11.58 -13.81 6.37
N LEU A 146 11.64 -12.51 6.65
CA LEU A 146 12.56 -11.94 7.64
C LEU A 146 12.00 -12.18 9.04
N GLN A 147 12.57 -13.15 9.77
CA GLN A 147 12.25 -13.44 11.18
C GLN A 147 13.02 -12.56 12.18
N HIS A 148 13.27 -11.29 11.85
CA HIS A 148 13.96 -10.37 12.76
C HIS A 148 12.96 -9.50 13.52
N SER A 149 13.33 -9.10 14.75
CA SER A 149 12.50 -8.37 15.73
C SER A 149 12.02 -6.97 15.29
N GLY A 150 12.37 -6.53 14.08
CA GLY A 150 11.89 -5.29 13.47
C GLY A 150 10.88 -5.55 12.34
N ALA A 151 9.65 -5.07 12.52
CA ALA A 151 8.65 -5.05 11.45
C ALA A 151 8.98 -3.92 10.46
N CYS A 152 8.92 -4.23 9.17
CA CYS A 152 9.29 -3.33 8.07
C CYS A 152 8.09 -3.08 7.15
N ILE A 153 7.58 -1.84 7.11
CA ILE A 153 6.49 -1.46 6.22
C ILE A 153 7.07 -0.71 5.02
N ALA A 154 6.69 -1.12 3.81
CA ALA A 154 7.08 -0.39 2.61
C ALA A 154 5.91 0.45 2.09
N VAL A 155 6.20 1.71 1.80
CA VAL A 155 5.27 2.66 1.18
C VAL A 155 5.88 3.10 -0.14
N SER A 156 5.24 2.78 -1.26
CA SER A 156 5.62 3.30 -2.57
C SER A 156 4.61 4.31 -3.04
N THR A 157 5.08 5.44 -3.55
CA THR A 157 4.25 6.51 -4.11
C THR A 157 4.39 6.49 -5.62
N GLU A 158 3.28 6.49 -6.35
CA GLU A 158 3.24 6.61 -7.80
C GLU A 158 2.47 7.87 -8.19
N SER A 159 3.07 8.69 -9.08
CA SER A 159 2.38 9.81 -9.73
C SER A 159 2.34 9.61 -11.22
N ILE A 160 1.14 9.74 -11.77
CA ILE A 160 0.89 9.85 -13.19
C ILE A 160 1.35 11.23 -13.64
N VAL A 161 2.30 11.28 -14.57
CA VAL A 161 2.45 12.44 -15.46
C VAL A 161 1.86 11.96 -16.77
N VAL A 162 0.64 12.40 -17.10
CA VAL A 162 0.09 12.17 -18.44
C VAL A 162 0.81 13.14 -19.36
N THR A 163 1.91 12.69 -19.95
CA THR A 163 2.39 13.25 -21.23
C THR A 163 2.25 12.19 -22.31
N PRO A 164 1.96 12.56 -23.57
CA PRO A 164 1.45 11.64 -24.59
C PRO A 164 2.39 10.49 -25.03
N GLU A 165 3.59 10.34 -24.44
CA GLU A 165 4.67 9.53 -25.02
C GLU A 165 5.27 8.45 -24.10
N SER A 166 4.77 8.20 -22.88
CA SER A 166 5.49 7.34 -21.91
C SER A 166 4.87 5.96 -21.66
N PHE A 167 4.82 5.11 -22.69
CA PHE A 167 4.90 3.66 -22.52
C PHE A 167 6.35 3.21 -22.75
N ALA A 168 7.18 3.30 -21.72
CA ALA A 168 8.49 2.65 -21.69
C ALA A 168 8.84 2.28 -20.24
N PHE A 169 8.62 1.02 -19.87
CA PHE A 169 9.20 0.45 -18.66
C PHE A 169 10.73 0.34 -18.87
N PRO A 170 11.58 0.82 -17.95
CA PRO A 170 12.99 0.50 -18.03
C PRO A 170 13.19 -0.96 -17.62
N HIS A 171 13.66 -1.77 -18.56
CA HIS A 171 14.17 -3.12 -18.33
C HIS A 171 15.23 -3.09 -17.22
N ILE A 172 14.98 -3.76 -16.10
CA ILE A 172 16.02 -4.10 -15.12
C ILE A 172 16.81 -5.26 -15.73
N ASN A 173 17.98 -4.94 -16.26
CA ASN A 173 18.92 -5.90 -16.82
C ASN A 173 19.71 -6.53 -15.67
N CYS A 174 19.29 -7.72 -15.22
CA CYS A 174 20.05 -8.52 -14.26
C CYS A 174 21.22 -9.21 -14.97
N ARG A 175 22.33 -8.48 -15.17
CA ARG A 175 23.66 -9.06 -15.36
C ARG A 175 24.68 -8.22 -14.61
N ASN A 176 25.44 -8.89 -13.75
CA ASN A 176 26.55 -8.42 -12.91
C ASN A 176 26.18 -8.10 -11.46
N LEU A 177 25.85 -9.15 -10.69
CA LEU A 177 26.41 -9.42 -9.35
C LEU A 177 26.61 -10.93 -9.22
#